data_AF-A0A924ZDR8-F1
#
_entry.id   AF-A0A924ZDR8-F1
#
_cell.length_a   1.000
_cell.length_b   1.000
_cell.length_c   1.000
_cell.angle_alpha   90.00
_cell.angle_beta   90.00
_cell.angle_gamma   90.00
#
_symmetry.space_group_name_H-M   'P 1'
#
loop_
_entity.id
_entity.type
_entity.pdbx_description
1 polymer ?
#
loop_
_entity_poly.entity_id
_entity_poly.type
_entity_poly.pdbx_seq_one_letter_code
_entity_poly.pdbx_strand_id
1 'polypeptide(L)'
;MQDRLAFIRHARELGFPLEAIRELLGLSDRPDQSCAEVDAIARAQLHAVEGRIARLHALKAELERMVDHCAGGTISDCRVIEVLGNHKHCAADHGRDVLGVSE
;
A
#
# COMPACT_ATOMS: atom_id res chain seq x y z
N MET A 1 -4.49 -26.46 -19.74
CA MET A 1 -4.78 -25.14 -20.33
C MET A 1 -5.32 -24.27 -19.22
N GLN A 2 -4.48 -23.44 -18.60
CA GLN A 2 -4.95 -22.55 -17.53
C GLN A 2 -5.95 -21.56 -18.15
N ASP A 3 -7.10 -21.40 -17.52
CA ASP A 3 -8.09 -20.42 -17.95
C ASP A 3 -7.46 -19.02 -17.81
N ARG A 4 -7.24 -18.35 -18.95
CA ARG A 4 -6.65 -17.01 -19.03
C ARG A 4 -7.40 -16.00 -18.16
N LEU A 5 -8.70 -16.17 -17.96
CA LEU A 5 -9.49 -15.32 -17.07
C LEU A 5 -9.18 -15.59 -15.60
N ALA A 6 -8.92 -16.83 -15.21
CA ALA A 6 -8.50 -17.18 -13.87
C ALA A 6 -7.12 -16.59 -13.55
N PHE A 7 -6.19 -16.62 -14.51
CA PHE A 7 -4.87 -15.98 -14.38
C PHE A 7 -5.00 -14.47 -14.13
N ILE A 8 -5.76 -13.77 -14.97
CA ILE A 8 -5.96 -12.32 -14.85
C ILE A 8 -6.61 -11.98 -13.51
N ARG A 9 -7.65 -12.70 -13.10
CA ARG A 9 -8.35 -12.46 -11.83
C ARG A 9 -7.37 -12.60 -10.66
N HIS A 10 -6.60 -13.68 -10.63
CA HIS A 10 -5.66 -13.95 -9.55
C HIS A 10 -4.54 -12.89 -9.49
N ALA A 11 -3.97 -12.51 -10.63
CA ALA A 11 -2.94 -11.47 -10.66
C ALA A 11 -3.48 -10.10 -10.19
N ARG A 12 -4.74 -9.78 -10.50
CA ARG A 12 -5.40 -8.57 -9.97
C ARG A 12 -5.63 -8.63 -8.47
N GLU A 13 -5.99 -9.79 -7.92
CA GLU A 13 -6.13 -10.00 -6.47
C GLU A 13 -4.80 -9.77 -5.72
N LEU A 14 -3.69 -10.16 -6.34
CA LEU A 14 -2.33 -9.90 -5.82
C LEU A 14 -1.84 -8.46 -6.05
N GLY A 15 -2.65 -7.63 -6.71
CA GLY A 15 -2.38 -6.21 -6.91
C GLY A 15 -1.41 -5.90 -8.04
N PHE A 16 -1.13 -6.83 -8.95
CA PHE A 16 -0.31 -6.53 -10.13
C PHE A 16 -1.00 -5.48 -11.01
N PRO A 17 -0.26 -4.47 -11.53
CA PRO A 17 -0.81 -3.53 -12.49
C PRO A 17 -1.14 -4.23 -13.81
N LEU A 18 -2.05 -3.65 -14.58
CA LEU A 18 -2.55 -4.27 -15.82
C LEU A 18 -1.44 -4.53 -16.83
N GLU A 19 -0.45 -3.65 -16.86
CA GLU A 19 0.76 -3.72 -17.69
C GLU A 19 1.57 -4.97 -17.36
N ALA A 20 1.86 -5.20 -16.07
CA ALA A 20 2.56 -6.40 -15.61
C ALA A 20 1.76 -7.68 -15.88
N ILE A 21 0.42 -7.64 -15.76
CA ILE A 21 -0.43 -8.80 -16.08
C ILE A 21 -0.33 -9.16 -17.57
N ARG A 22 -0.31 -8.16 -18.46
CA ARG A 22 -0.15 -8.40 -19.91
C ARG A 22 1.21 -9.03 -20.22
N GLU A 23 2.26 -8.54 -19.58
CA GLU A 23 3.63 -9.05 -19.73
C GLU A 23 3.74 -10.50 -19.24
N LEU A 24 3.26 -10.77 -18.03
CA LEU A 24 3.20 -12.12 -17.46
C LEU A 24 2.39 -13.09 -18.32
N LEU A 25 1.27 -12.65 -18.90
CA LEU A 25 0.49 -13.46 -19.85
C LEU A 25 1.32 -13.79 -21.09
N GLY A 26 1.99 -12.80 -21.68
CA GLY A 26 2.84 -13.01 -22.87
C GLY A 26 4.01 -13.95 -22.62
N LEU A 27 4.58 -13.93 -21.41
CA LEU A 27 5.61 -14.86 -20.96
C LEU A 27 5.06 -16.26 -20.71
N SER A 28 3.85 -16.37 -20.16
CA SER A 28 3.20 -17.66 -19.91
C SER A 28 2.89 -18.46 -21.18
N ASP A 29 2.74 -17.78 -22.32
CA ASP A 29 2.56 -18.39 -23.63
C ASP A 29 3.87 -18.95 -24.23
N ARG A 30 5.02 -18.78 -23.54
CA ARG A 30 6.36 -19.17 -24.01
C ARG A 30 7.10 -20.03 -22.96
N PRO A 31 6.71 -21.30 -22.77
CA PRO A 31 7.19 -22.15 -21.67
C PRO A 31 8.69 -22.46 -21.72
N ASP A 32 9.33 -22.32 -22.89
CA ASP A 32 10.76 -22.59 -23.07
C ASP A 32 11.65 -21.37 -22.73
N GLN A 33 11.07 -20.22 -22.36
CA GLN A 33 11.82 -19.03 -21.97
C GLN A 33 12.25 -19.05 -20.50
N SER A 34 13.33 -18.33 -20.20
CA SER A 34 13.79 -18.14 -18.83
C SER A 34 12.75 -17.42 -17.97
N CYS A 35 12.54 -17.89 -16.75
CA CYS A 35 11.64 -17.24 -15.79
C CYS A 35 12.23 -15.97 -15.14
N ALA A 36 13.41 -15.51 -15.56
CA ALA A 36 14.07 -14.33 -14.99
C ALA A 36 13.21 -13.06 -15.05
N GLU A 37 12.49 -12.84 -16.15
CA GLU A 37 11.61 -11.69 -16.32
C GLU A 37 10.36 -11.81 -15.43
N VAL A 38 9.80 -13.03 -15.31
CA VAL A 38 8.70 -13.32 -14.38
C VAL A 38 9.11 -13.06 -12.92
N ASP A 39 10.30 -13.49 -12.51
CA ASP A 39 10.85 -13.26 -11.18
C ASP A 39 11.05 -11.75 -10.91
N ALA A 40 11.57 -11.01 -11.88
CA ALA A 40 11.74 -9.56 -11.77
C ALA A 40 10.40 -8.82 -11.55
N ILE A 41 9.36 -9.17 -12.33
CA ILE A 41 8.01 -8.60 -12.18
C ILE A 41 7.42 -8.92 -10.80
N ALA A 42 7.56 -10.18 -10.35
CA ALA A 42 7.07 -10.61 -9.05
C ALA A 42 7.77 -9.88 -7.89
N ARG A 43 9.11 -9.69 -7.97
CA ARG A 43 9.88 -8.94 -6.98
C ARG A 43 9.51 -7.47 -6.92
N ALA A 44 9.26 -6.84 -8.07
CA ALA A 44 8.81 -5.45 -8.12
C ALA A 44 7.47 -5.28 -7.40
N GLN A 45 6.53 -6.20 -7.64
CA GLN A 45 5.23 -6.20 -6.95
C GLN A 45 5.38 -6.46 -5.44
N LEU A 46 6.25 -7.39 -5.03
CA LEU A 46 6.55 -7.64 -3.63
C LEU A 46 7.05 -6.36 -2.94
N HIS A 47 8.02 -5.68 -3.55
CA HIS A 47 8.56 -4.44 -3.00
C HIS A 47 7.50 -3.33 -2.87
N ALA A 48 6.62 -3.20 -3.86
CA ALA A 48 5.51 -2.26 -3.81
C ALA A 48 4.53 -2.57 -2.66
N VAL A 49 4.23 -3.86 -2.44
CA VAL A 49 3.39 -4.32 -1.33
C VAL A 49 4.06 -4.06 0.02
N GLU A 50 5.34 -4.38 0.17
CA GLU A 50 6.12 -4.09 1.39
C GLU A 50 6.12 -2.60 1.72
N GLY A 51 6.32 -1.73 0.72
CA GLY A 51 6.23 -0.28 0.91
C GLY A 51 4.84 0.18 1.35
N ARG A 52 3.78 -0.42 0.82
CA ARG A 52 2.40 -0.14 1.27
C ARG A 52 2.16 -0.62 2.70
N ILE A 53 2.65 -1.80 3.07
CA ILE A 53 2.55 -2.32 4.44
C ILE A 53 3.26 -1.39 5.41
N ALA A 54 4.48 -0.95 5.10
CA ALA A 54 5.24 -0.02 5.94
C ALA A 54 4.46 1.28 6.19
N ARG A 55 3.86 1.86 5.16
CA ARG A 55 3.00 3.06 5.29
C ARG A 55 1.76 2.79 6.14
N LEU A 56 1.09 1.66 5.93
CA LEU A 56 -0.10 1.29 6.72
C LEU A 56 0.25 1.02 8.19
N HIS A 57 1.42 0.45 8.49
CA HIS A 57 1.90 0.30 9.86
C HIS A 57 2.20 1.65 10.51
N ALA A 58 2.83 2.58 9.79
CA ALA A 58 3.08 3.93 10.31
C ALA A 58 1.77 4.67 10.61
N LEU A 59 0.79 4.58 9.71
CA LEU A 59 -0.54 5.15 9.90
C LEU A 59 -1.28 4.51 11.07
N LYS A 60 -1.26 3.17 11.17
CA LYS A 60 -1.85 2.44 12.30
C LYS A 60 -1.25 2.90 13.62
N ALA A 61 0.07 3.02 13.70
CA ALA A 61 0.75 3.47 14.91
C ALA A 61 0.39 4.92 15.30
N GLU A 62 0.16 5.80 14.32
CA GLU A 62 -0.36 7.16 14.60
C GLU A 62 -1.79 7.12 15.14
N LEU A 63 -2.67 6.37 14.49
CA LEU A 63 -4.06 6.23 14.94
C LEU A 63 -4.13 5.63 16.36
N GLU A 64 -3.32 4.61 16.64
CA GLU A 64 -3.21 4.00 17.98
C GLU A 64 -2.77 5.04 19.02
N ARG A 65 -1.74 5.85 18.73
CA ARG A 65 -1.34 6.95 19.62
C ARG A 65 -2.47 7.94 19.87
N MET A 66 -3.17 8.36 18.81
CA MET A 66 -4.24 9.35 18.92
C MET A 66 -5.37 8.84 19.81
N VAL A 67 -5.77 7.57 19.68
CA VAL A 67 -6.84 7.00 20.50
C VAL A 67 -6.37 6.70 21.93
N ASP A 68 -5.14 6.24 22.13
CA ASP A 68 -4.60 5.91 23.46
C ASP A 68 -4.40 7.16 24.34
N HIS A 69 -4.08 8.31 23.73
CA HIS A 69 -3.91 9.57 24.45
C HIS A 69 -5.23 10.36 24.58
N CYS A 70 -6.36 9.79 24.15
CA CYS A 70 -7.67 10.35 24.40
C CYS A 70 -8.18 9.89 25.77
N ALA A 71 -8.06 10.74 26.79
CA ALA A 71 -8.52 10.43 28.15
C ALA A 71 -10.07 10.48 28.30
N GLY A 72 -10.80 10.92 27.27
CA GLY A 72 -12.20 11.32 27.39
C GLY A 72 -12.36 12.64 28.17
N GLY A 73 -13.44 13.38 27.89
CA GLY A 73 -13.64 14.71 28.48
C GLY A 73 -14.31 15.68 27.50
N THR A 74 -13.84 16.93 27.49
CA THR A 74 -14.34 17.95 26.56
C THR A 74 -13.59 17.93 25.23
N ILE A 75 -14.22 18.38 24.14
CA ILE A 75 -13.57 18.49 22.82
C ILE A 75 -12.34 19.41 22.88
N SER A 76 -12.36 20.42 23.74
CA SER A 76 -11.25 21.36 23.97
C SER A 76 -9.96 20.69 24.43
N ASP A 77 -10.06 19.53 25.11
CA ASP A 77 -8.90 18.77 25.61
C ASP A 77 -8.66 17.49 24.79
N CYS A 78 -9.37 17.32 23.67
CA CYS A 78 -9.33 16.10 22.89
C CYS A 78 -8.05 16.02 22.05
N ARG A 79 -7.13 15.15 22.48
CA ARG A 79 -5.85 14.92 21.80
C ARG A 79 -6.01 14.50 20.33
N VAL A 80 -7.09 13.79 19.99
CA VAL A 80 -7.40 13.42 18.60
C VAL A 80 -7.59 14.66 17.73
N ILE A 81 -8.38 15.64 18.20
CA ILE A 81 -8.65 16.89 17.47
C ILE A 81 -7.38 17.75 17.38
N GLU A 82 -6.58 17.76 18.45
CA GLU A 82 -5.29 18.48 18.47
C GLU A 82 -4.29 17.94 17.43
N VAL A 83 -4.18 16.61 17.29
CA VAL A 83 -3.28 15.98 16.30
C VAL A 83 -3.80 16.17 14.88
N LEU A 84 -5.11 16.03 14.65
CA LEU A 84 -5.72 16.27 13.34
C LEU A 84 -5.60 17.73 12.89
N GLY A 85 -5.69 18.69 13.82
CA GLY A 85 -5.55 20.12 13.52
C GLY A 85 -4.14 20.54 13.13
N ASN A 86 -3.12 19.72 13.38
CA ASN A 86 -1.73 20.06 13.08
C ASN A 86 -0.85 18.80 12.88
N HIS A 87 -0.47 18.55 11.63
CA HIS A 87 0.44 17.46 11.25
C HIS A 87 1.81 17.46 11.98
N LYS A 88 2.23 18.58 12.59
CA LYS A 88 3.44 18.61 13.42
C LYS A 88 3.32 17.78 14.70
N HIS A 89 2.11 17.41 15.10
CA HIS A 89 1.86 16.55 16.27
C HIS A 89 1.93 15.05 15.94
N CYS A 90 2.11 14.69 14.66
CA CYS A 90 2.31 13.32 14.25
C CYS A 90 3.73 12.85 14.58
N ALA A 91 3.87 11.64 15.14
CA ALA A 91 5.17 11.11 15.55
C ALA A 91 5.90 10.34 14.45
N ALA A 92 5.22 10.00 13.34
CA ALA A 92 5.83 9.35 12.19
C ALA A 92 5.30 9.95 10.89
N ASP A 93 6.14 10.00 9.85
CA ASP A 93 5.68 10.29 8.49
C ASP A 93 4.90 9.07 7.97
N HIS A 94 3.60 9.28 7.75
CA HIS A 94 2.66 8.25 7.31
C HIS A 94 2.08 8.56 5.92
N GLY A 95 2.82 9.29 5.09
CA GLY A 95 2.47 9.52 3.68
C GLY A 95 1.91 10.91 3.44
N ARG A 96 2.65 11.94 3.83
CA ARG A 96 2.35 13.35 3.51
C ARG A 96 2.23 13.63 2.00
N ASP A 97 2.66 12.71 1.14
CA ASP A 97 2.68 12.86 -0.32
C ASP A 97 1.41 12.41 -1.07
N VAL A 98 0.37 11.88 -0.41
CA VAL A 98 -0.84 11.40 -1.12
C VAL A 98 -1.87 12.51 -1.34
N LEU A 99 -1.85 13.57 -0.53
CA LEU A 99 -2.69 14.73 -0.72
C LEU A 99 -1.80 15.84 -1.26
N GLY A 100 -1.83 16.09 -2.57
CA GLY A 100 -1.21 17.26 -3.19
C GLY A 100 -1.85 18.56 -2.68
N VAL A 101 -1.65 18.89 -1.41
CA VAL A 101 -1.96 20.19 -0.83
C VAL A 101 -0.73 21.06 -1.01
N SER A 102 -0.59 21.53 -2.25
CA SER A 102 0.01 22.85 -2.45
C SER A 102 -1.01 23.87 -1.99
N GLU A 103 -0.58 24.67 -1.01
CA GLU A 103 -1.18 25.93 -0.51
C GLU A 103 -2.46 25.87 0.33
#